data_AF-A0A3A2Z7F0-F1
#
_entry.id   AF-A0A3A2Z7F0-F1
#
_cell.length_a   1.000
_cell.length_b   1.000
_cell.length_c   1.000
_cell.angle_alpha   90.00
_cell.angle_beta   90.00
_cell.angle_gamma   90.00
#
_symmetry.space_group_name_H-M   'P 1'
#
loop_
_entity.id
_entity.type
_entity.pdbx_description
1 polymer ?
#
loop_
_entity_poly.entity_id
_entity_poly.type
_entity_poly.pdbx_seq_one_letter_code
_entity_poly.pdbx_strand_id
1 'polypeptide(L)'
;MVRLKNRYLLVEILYPEPSSWPRSTTTTQKPTQQTQPETHLQIHSPTSNILTPGLLAKMVLDQVADIYGDWGVGRLGGRSGVS
;
A
#
# COMPACT_ATOMS: atom_id res chain seq x y z
N MET A 1 15.42 19.36 28.48
CA MET A 1 15.42 18.00 27.87
C MET A 1 14.30 17.91 26.85
N VAL A 2 14.57 17.60 25.58
CA VAL A 2 13.55 17.41 24.52
C VAL A 2 13.70 16.02 23.91
N ARG A 3 12.59 15.32 23.66
CA ARG A 3 12.54 13.94 23.12
C ARG A 3 11.97 13.95 21.70
N LEU A 4 12.40 13.00 20.86
CA LEU A 4 11.81 12.79 19.54
C LEU A 4 10.51 11.97 19.65
N LYS A 5 9.48 12.36 18.89
CA LYS A 5 8.21 11.63 18.81
C LYS A 5 8.10 10.92 17.45
N ASN A 6 7.84 9.62 17.48
CA ASN A 6 7.70 8.81 16.27
C ASN A 6 6.21 8.60 15.94
N ARG A 7 5.90 8.52 14.64
CA ARG A 7 4.59 8.09 14.13
C ARG A 7 4.82 6.91 13.19
N TYR A 8 4.03 5.85 13.37
CA TYR A 8 4.13 4.63 12.58
C TYR A 8 2.87 4.46 11.73
N LEU A 9 3.04 3.95 10.53
CA LEU A 9 1.96 3.61 9.61
C LEU A 9 2.01 2.12 9.35
N LEU A 10 0.82 1.49 9.36
CA LEU A 10 0.63 0.13 8.90
C LEU A 10 0.00 0.20 7.51
N VAL A 11 0.60 -0.52 6.56
CA VAL A 11 0.13 -0.56 5.16
C VAL A 11 -0.05 -2.02 4.78
N GLU A 12 -1.18 -2.32 4.15
CA GLU A 12 -1.51 -3.62 3.58
C GLU A 12 -1.61 -3.51 2.06
N ILE A 13 -0.97 -4.44 1.35
CA ILE A 13 -0.95 -4.47 -0.11
C ILE A 13 -1.88 -5.59 -0.56
N LEU A 14 -2.95 -5.23 -1.29
CA LEU A 14 -3.95 -6.15 -1.79
C LEU A 14 -3.69 -6.50 -3.26
N TYR A 15 -3.93 -7.76 -3.64
CA TYR A 15 -3.73 -8.27 -5.00
C TYR A 15 -5.04 -8.78 -5.57
N PRO A 16 -5.87 -7.90 -6.16
CA PRO A 16 -7.11 -8.35 -6.77
C PRO A 16 -6.86 -8.99 -8.14
N GLU A 17 -7.47 -10.14 -8.37
CA GLU A 17 -7.61 -10.70 -9.71
C GLU A 17 -8.67 -9.87 -10.47
N PRO A 18 -8.55 -9.67 -11.80
CA PRO A 18 -9.47 -8.84 -12.57
C PRO A 18 -10.92 -9.36 -12.54
N SER A 19 -11.16 -10.60 -12.11
CA SER A 19 -12.50 -11.15 -11.89
C SER A 19 -12.98 -11.09 -10.43
N SER A 20 -12.11 -10.84 -9.45
CA SER A 20 -12.45 -10.81 -8.02
C SER A 20 -12.62 -9.39 -7.47
N TRP A 21 -12.27 -8.36 -8.24
CA TRP A 21 -12.58 -6.98 -7.88
C TRP A 21 -14.08 -6.70 -8.07
N PRO A 22 -14.79 -6.18 -7.06
CA PRO A 22 -16.17 -5.77 -7.23
C PRO A 22 -16.21 -4.65 -8.28
N ARG A 23 -16.63 -5.01 -9.50
CA ARG A 23 -16.97 -4.05 -10.54
C ARG A 23 -18.04 -3.15 -9.94
N SER A 24 -17.70 -1.88 -9.72
CA SER A 24 -18.69 -0.84 -9.41
C SER A 24 -19.55 -0.63 -10.65
N THR A 25 -20.46 -1.56 -10.92
CA THR A 25 -21.54 -1.36 -11.87
C THR A 25 -22.71 -0.76 -11.11
N THR A 26 -22.98 0.50 -11.38
CA THR A 26 -24.26 1.20 -11.20
C THR A 26 -25.37 0.56 -12.03
N THR A 27 -25.55 -0.76 -11.93
CA THR A 27 -26.67 -1.46 -12.55
C THR A 27 -27.11 -2.56 -11.63
N THR A 28 -28.35 -2.41 -11.19
CA THR A 28 -29.21 -3.34 -10.47
C THR A 28 -29.05 -4.77 -10.98
N GLN A 29 -28.08 -5.51 -10.45
CA GLN A 29 -28.05 -6.95 -10.54
C GLN A 29 -27.85 -7.46 -9.12
N LYS A 30 -28.82 -8.26 -8.68
CA LYS A 30 -28.90 -8.85 -7.34
C LYS A 30 -27.51 -9.35 -6.91
N PRO A 31 -27.07 -9.09 -5.67
CA PRO A 31 -25.90 -9.76 -5.15
C PRO A 31 -26.26 -11.24 -5.04
N THR A 32 -25.90 -12.03 -6.05
CA THR A 32 -25.67 -13.46 -5.81
C THR A 32 -24.62 -13.50 -4.71
N GLN A 33 -25.04 -14.03 -3.58
CA GLN A 33 -24.23 -14.31 -2.40
C GLN A 33 -23.01 -15.14 -2.81
N GLN A 34 -21.98 -14.50 -3.35
CA GLN A 34 -20.64 -15.05 -3.35
C GLN A 34 -20.17 -14.90 -1.92
N THR A 35 -20.16 -16.03 -1.24
CA THR A 35 -19.73 -16.28 0.13
C THR A 35 -18.58 -15.33 0.50
N GLN A 36 -18.83 -14.37 1.39
CA GLN A 36 -17.84 -13.41 1.91
C GLN A 36 -16.43 -13.97 2.20
N PRO A 37 -16.23 -15.21 2.71
CA PRO A 37 -14.89 -15.77 2.93
C PRO A 37 -14.03 -15.91 1.66
N GLU A 38 -14.64 -16.15 0.50
CA GLU A 38 -13.89 -16.41 -0.74
C GLU A 38 -13.22 -15.13 -1.28
N THR A 39 -13.92 -14.00 -1.21
CA THR A 39 -13.41 -12.71 -1.72
C THR A 39 -12.24 -12.19 -0.91
N HIS A 40 -12.26 -12.32 0.42
CA HIS A 40 -11.15 -11.94 1.28
C HIS A 40 -9.92 -12.83 1.03
N LEU A 41 -10.08 -14.16 0.99
CA LEU A 41 -8.95 -15.04 0.69
C LEU A 41 -8.31 -14.77 -0.67
N GLN A 42 -9.09 -14.35 -1.66
CA GLN A 42 -8.61 -14.06 -3.01
C GLN A 42 -7.82 -12.75 -3.12
N ILE A 43 -8.16 -11.72 -2.33
CA ILE A 43 -7.45 -10.42 -2.36
C ILE A 43 -6.18 -10.41 -1.50
N HIS A 44 -6.06 -11.31 -0.52
CA HIS A 44 -4.89 -11.47 0.36
C HIS A 44 -3.91 -12.53 -0.18
N SER A 45 -3.74 -12.58 -1.51
CA SER A 45 -2.74 -13.46 -2.14
C SER A 45 -1.33 -13.11 -1.64
N PRO A 46 -0.44 -14.10 -1.43
CA PRO A 46 0.92 -13.85 -0.96
C PRO A 46 1.67 -12.92 -1.92
N THR A 47 2.34 -11.92 -1.33
CA THR A 47 3.18 -10.98 -2.08
C THR A 47 4.33 -11.73 -2.77
N SER A 48 4.60 -11.37 -4.03
CA SER A 48 5.72 -11.91 -4.79
C SER A 48 7.08 -11.62 -4.12
N ASN A 49 8.02 -12.58 -4.20
CA ASN A 49 9.38 -12.47 -3.64
C ASN A 49 10.23 -11.31 -4.21
N ILE A 50 9.73 -10.59 -5.21
CA ILE A 50 10.35 -9.40 -5.80
C ILE A 50 10.22 -8.18 -4.87
N LEU A 51 9.16 -8.12 -4.05
CA LEU A 51 8.91 -6.98 -3.17
C LEU A 51 9.82 -7.02 -1.94
N THR A 52 11.00 -6.42 -2.07
CA THR A 52 11.92 -6.24 -0.94
C THR A 52 11.61 -4.94 -0.18
N PRO A 53 11.91 -4.87 1.13
CA PRO A 53 11.73 -3.62 1.90
C PRO A 53 12.48 -2.43 1.30
N GLY A 54 13.67 -2.66 0.74
CA GLY A 54 14.45 -1.62 0.06
C GLY A 54 13.80 -1.12 -1.23
N LEU A 55 13.22 -2.03 -2.02
CA LEU A 55 12.46 -1.66 -3.21
C LEU A 55 11.22 -0.84 -2.84
N LEU A 56 10.48 -1.24 -1.81
CA LEU A 56 9.32 -0.49 -1.32
C LEU A 56 9.70 0.92 -0.85
N ALA A 57 10.79 1.05 -0.09
CA ALA A 57 11.29 2.34 0.35
C ALA A 57 11.66 3.25 -0.85
N LYS A 58 12.33 2.68 -1.85
CA LYS A 58 12.65 3.40 -3.10
C LYS A 58 11.38 3.85 -3.83
N MET A 59 10.42 2.96 -4.04
CA MET A 59 9.16 3.31 -4.71
C MET A 59 8.41 4.44 -4.00
N VAL A 60 8.39 4.44 -2.66
CA VAL A 60 7.77 5.54 -1.89
C VAL A 60 8.54 6.84 -2.07
N LEU A 61 9.88 6.81 -2.06
CA LEU A 61 10.70 8.00 -2.30
C LEU A 61 10.50 8.56 -3.70
N ASP A 62 10.48 7.69 -4.72
CA ASP A 62 10.26 8.07 -6.12
C ASP A 62 8.87 8.71 -6.29
N GLN A 63 7.83 8.13 -5.68
CA GLN A 63 6.47 8.71 -5.73
C GLN A 63 6.36 10.03 -4.97
N VAL A 64 7.10 10.20 -3.87
CA VAL A 64 7.12 11.46 -3.12
C VAL A 64 7.88 12.54 -3.89
N ALA A 65 8.96 12.19 -4.59
CA ALA A 65 9.65 13.09 -5.49
C ALA A 65 8.73 13.56 -6.63
N ASP A 66 7.93 12.64 -7.19
CA ASP A 66 6.97 12.96 -8.24
C ASP A 66 5.85 13.92 -7.76
N ILE A 67 5.27 13.66 -6.59
CA ILE A 67 4.14 14.47 -6.08
C ILE A 67 4.60 15.78 -5.42
N TYR A 68 5.73 15.77 -4.69
CA TYR A 68 6.15 16.86 -3.80
C TYR A 68 7.53 17.44 -4.14
N GLY A 69 8.24 16.91 -5.13
CA GLY A 69 9.57 17.34 -5.53
C GLY A 69 10.64 17.13 -4.44
N ASP A 70 11.76 17.83 -4.60
CA ASP A 70 12.92 17.74 -3.70
C ASP A 70 12.60 18.10 -2.24
N TRP A 71 11.62 18.98 -2.03
CA TRP A 71 11.19 19.35 -0.68
C TRP A 71 10.56 18.18 0.07
N GLY A 72 9.75 17.36 -0.60
CA GLY A 72 9.13 16.17 -0.01
C GLY A 72 10.17 15.11 0.34
N VAL A 73 11.12 14.86 -0.55
CA VAL A 73 12.21 13.90 -0.34
C VAL A 73 13.10 14.33 0.84
N GLY A 74 13.47 15.61 0.91
CA GLY A 74 14.28 16.16 2.00
C GLY A 74 13.64 16.04 3.38
N ARG A 75 12.30 16.07 3.45
CA ARG A 75 11.55 15.88 4.72
C ARG A 75 11.51 14.44 5.20
N LEU A 76 11.53 13.46 4.29
CA LEU A 76 11.59 12.04 4.65
C LEU A 76 13.00 11.61 5.08
N GLY A 77 14.04 12.21 4.46
CA GLY A 77 15.44 11.92 4.73
C GLY A 77 15.93 12.32 6.14
N GLY A 78 15.21 13.20 6.84
CA GLY A 78 15.59 13.67 8.20
C GLY A 78 15.58 12.61 9.30
N ARG A 79 15.10 11.38 9.02
CA ARG A 79 15.15 10.22 9.93
C ARG A 79 16.14 9.13 9.50
N SER A 80 16.88 9.32 8.41
CA SER A 80 17.90 8.37 7.95
C SER A 80 19.20 8.53 8.75
N GLY A 81 19.12 8.19 10.04
CA GLY A 81 20.27 7.75 10.80
C GLY A 81 20.38 6.24 10.59
N VAL A 82 21.21 5.84 9.64
CA VAL A 82 21.73 4.49 9.49
C VAL A 82 22.24 3.96 10.83
N SER A 83 21.73 2.81 11.27
CA SER A 83 22.40 1.86 12.15
C SER A 83 21.87 0.47 11.87
#